data_AF-A0A1C9C854-F1
#
_entry.id   AF-A0A1C9C854-F1
#
_cell.length_a   1.000
_cell.length_b   1.000
_cell.length_c   1.000
_cell.angle_alpha   90.00
_cell.angle_beta   90.00
_cell.angle_gamma   90.00
#
_symmetry.space_group_name_H-M   'P 1'
#
loop_
_entity.id
_entity.type
_entity.pdbx_description
1 polymer ?
#
loop_
_entity_poly.entity_id
_entity_poly.type
_entity_poly.pdbx_seq_one_letter_code
_entity_poly.pdbx_strand_id
1 'polypeptide(L)' 'MTASYLPSILVPLVGIVLPGIAMALSFLYIETENIN' A
#
# COMPACT_ATOMS: atom_id res chain seq x y z
N MET A 1 -28.83 -3.20 1.38
CA MET A 1 -27.56 -3.93 1.12
C MET A 1 -26.83 -3.35 -0.11
N THR A 2 -26.69 -2.02 -0.23
CA THR A 2 -26.20 -1.38 -1.47
C THR A 2 -24.67 -1.34 -1.60
N ALA A 3 -23.92 -1.86 -0.63
CA ALA A 3 -22.46 -1.77 -0.60
C ALA A 3 -21.75 -3.04 -0.10
N SER A 4 -22.41 -4.19 -0.16
CA SER A 4 -21.84 -5.46 0.33
C SER A 4 -20.62 -5.94 -0.45
N TYR A 5 -20.35 -5.36 -1.62
CA TYR A 5 -19.18 -5.64 -2.46
C TYR A 5 -17.95 -4.78 -2.08
N LEU A 6 -18.11 -3.76 -1.22
CA LEU A 6 -16.99 -2.92 -0.79
C LEU A 6 -15.92 -3.70 -0.04
N PRO A 7 -16.23 -4.64 0.88
CA PRO A 7 -15.20 -5.43 1.56
C PRO A 7 -14.32 -6.22 0.59
N SER A 8 -14.90 -6.83 -0.45
CA SER A 8 -14.12 -7.59 -1.44
C SER A 8 -13.18 -6.73 -2.29
N ILE A 9 -13.37 -5.41 -2.32
CA ILE A 9 -12.49 -4.46 -3.03
C ILE A 9 -11.50 -3.84 -2.05
N LEU A 10 -11.99 -3.29 -0.94
CA LEU A 10 -11.19 -2.49 -0.01
C LEU A 10 -10.26 -3.35 0.85
N VAL A 11 -10.64 -4.58 1.20
CA VAL A 11 -9.79 -5.49 1.98
C VAL A 11 -8.52 -5.87 1.22
N PRO A 12 -8.57 -6.41 -0.02
CA PRO A 12 -7.33 -6.69 -0.75
C PRO A 12 -6.55 -5.42 -1.12
N LEU A 13 -7.24 -4.30 -1.39
CA LEU A 13 -6.58 -3.04 -1.68
C LEU A 13 -5.76 -2.52 -0.49
N VAL A 14 -6.34 -2.48 0.71
CA VAL A 14 -5.67 -1.97 1.92
C VAL A 14 -4.77 -3.02 2.58
N GLY A 15 -5.08 -4.31 2.43
CA GLY A 15 -4.33 -5.40 3.06
C GLY A 15 -3.13 -5.90 2.26
N ILE A 16 -3.12 -5.71 0.93
CA ILE A 16 -2.06 -6.24 0.05
C ILE A 16 -1.45 -5.15 -0.82
N VAL A 17 -2.28 -4.41 -1.56
CA VAL A 17 -1.78 -3.42 -2.54
C VAL A 17 -1.14 -2.23 -1.85
N LEU A 18 -1.86 -1.58 -0.93
CA LEU A 18 -1.36 -0.41 -0.20
C LEU A 18 -0.09 -0.75 0.61
N PRO A 19 -0.02 -1.86 1.36
CA PRO A 19 1.19 -2.21 2.11
C PRO A 19 2.35 -2.56 1.19
N GLY A 20 2.10 -3.29 0.09
CA GLY A 20 3.15 -3.61 -0.88
C GLY A 20 3.76 -2.36 -1.52
N ILE A 21 2.92 -1.40 -1.93
CA ILE A 21 3.39 -0.11 -2.46
C ILE A 21 4.11 0.69 -1.38
N ALA A 22 3.54 0.80 -0.18
CA ALA A 22 4.14 1.55 0.92
C ALA A 22 5.51 0.99 1.30
N MET A 23 5.65 -0.33 1.38
CA MET A 23 6.92 -1.00 1.67
C MET A 23 7.95 -0.76 0.56
N ALA A 24 7.56 -0.88 -0.70
CA ALA A 24 8.46 -0.64 -1.83
C ALA A 24 8.95 0.82 -1.86
N LEU A 25 8.05 1.79 -1.70
CA LEU A 25 8.39 3.20 -1.65
C LEU A 25 9.23 3.55 -0.42
N SER A 26 8.92 2.97 0.74
CA SER A 26 9.71 3.18 1.96
C SER A 26 11.11 2.62 1.81
N PHE A 27 11.26 1.46 1.18
CA PHE A 27 12.56 0.88 0.86
C PHE A 27 13.36 1.80 -0.05
N LEU A 28 12.78 2.25 -1.17
CA LEU A 28 13.46 3.21 -2.06
C LEU A 28 13.84 4.50 -1.36
N TYR A 29 12.99 5.03 -0.47
CA TYR A 29 13.28 6.23 0.29
C TYR A 29 14.45 6.04 1.28
N ILE A 30 14.53 4.89 1.95
CA ILE A 30 15.62 4.57 2.89
C ILE A 30 16.94 4.34 2.14
N GLU A 31 16.90 3.62 1.01
CA GLU A 31 18.08 3.35 0.17
C GLU A 31 18.53 4.57 -0.62
N THR A 32 17.67 5.59 -0.75
CA THR A 32 18.11 6.89 -1.25
C THR A 32 19.04 7.48 -0.19
N GLU A 33 20.35 7.30 -0.36
CA GLU A 33 21.34 8.01 0.43
C GLU A 33 21.02 9.50 0.31
N ASN A 34 20.59 10.12 1.42
CA ASN A 34 20.49 11.57 1.51
C ASN A 34 21.93 12.08 1.60
N ILE A 35 22.60 12.08 0.44
CA ILE A 35 23.93 12.65 0.25
C ILE A 35 23.71 14.15 0.43
N ASN A 36 23.90 14.61 1.65
CA ASN A 36 23.91 16.02 2.03
C ASN A 36 25.36 16.40 2.36
#